data_AF-A0A833A2J8-F1
#
_entry.id   AF-A0A833A2J8-F1
#
_cell.length_a   1.000
_cell.length_b   1.000
_cell.length_c   1.000
_cell.angle_alpha   90.00
_cell.angle_beta   90.00
_cell.angle_gamma   90.00
#
_symmetry.space_group_name_H-M   'P 1'
#
loop_
_entity.id
_entity.type
_entity.pdbx_description
1 polymer ?
#
loop_
_entity_poly.entity_id
_entity_poly.type
_entity_poly.pdbx_seq_one_letter_code
_entity_poly.pdbx_strand_id
1 'polypeptide(L)'
;MKLILDLGCGNRKYKPKNGEKVIGVDINKDSQADVIWDLNRFPYPFKDESVDIVYMSHVLEHLDDPEQCIKEIYRILKKDGIFICKVPHYSSASAVSEIEAVLIKKKQASNH
;
A
#
# COMPACT_ATOMS: atom_id res chain seq x y z
N MET A 1 10.82 2.97 -15.79
CA MET A 1 9.76 3.71 -15.07
C MET A 1 9.18 2.80 -14.01
N LYS A 2 9.16 3.24 -12.73
CA LYS A 2 8.57 2.45 -11.64
C LYS A 2 7.08 2.77 -11.49
N LEU A 3 6.28 1.75 -11.19
CA LEU A 3 4.87 1.86 -10.85
C LEU A 3 4.70 1.79 -9.33
N ILE A 4 4.06 2.82 -8.79
CA ILE A 4 3.69 2.94 -7.38
C ILE A 4 2.17 2.82 -7.26
N LEU A 5 1.70 1.97 -6.35
CA LEU A 5 0.30 1.87 -5.97
C LEU A 5 0.10 2.48 -4.58
N ASP A 6 -0.72 3.52 -4.49
CA ASP A 6 -1.02 4.25 -3.26
C ASP A 6 -2.41 3.84 -2.76
N LEU A 7 -2.45 2.98 -1.74
CA LEU A 7 -3.65 2.37 -1.19
C LEU A 7 -4.24 3.22 -0.05
N GLY A 8 -5.48 3.67 -0.23
CA GLY A 8 -6.16 4.63 0.64
C GLY A 8 -5.63 6.04 0.45
N CYS A 9 -5.50 6.49 -0.80
CA CYS A 9 -4.82 7.75 -1.13
C CYS A 9 -5.62 9.00 -0.73
N GLY A 10 -6.93 8.88 -0.50
CA GLY A 10 -7.84 9.99 -0.22
C GLY A 10 -7.67 11.15 -1.22
N ASN A 11 -7.71 12.37 -0.70
CA ASN A 11 -7.53 13.60 -1.49
C ASN A 11 -6.06 13.98 -1.71
N ARG A 12 -5.10 13.18 -1.25
CA ARG A 12 -3.68 13.49 -1.31
C ARG A 12 -2.89 12.27 -1.74
N LYS A 13 -2.99 12.00 -3.04
CA LYS A 13 -2.21 10.96 -3.70
C LYS A 13 -0.70 11.20 -3.55
N TYR A 14 0.05 10.12 -3.37
CA TYR A 14 1.49 10.11 -3.34
C TYR A 14 2.04 10.77 -4.60
N LYS A 15 2.92 11.76 -4.42
CA LYS A 15 3.48 12.51 -5.54
C LYS A 15 4.66 11.73 -6.13
N PRO A 16 4.61 11.36 -7.43
CA PRO A 16 5.74 10.69 -8.06
C PRO A 16 7.00 11.57 -8.01
N LYS A 17 8.17 10.94 -7.90
CA LYS A 17 9.45 11.59 -8.17
C LYS A 17 10.01 11.03 -9.47
N ASN A 18 10.81 11.80 -10.20
CA ASN A 18 11.68 11.30 -11.28
C ASN A 18 11.01 10.30 -12.26
N GLY A 19 9.93 10.72 -12.93
CA GLY A 19 9.29 9.90 -13.99
C GLY A 19 8.62 8.61 -13.49
N GLU A 20 8.35 8.48 -12.19
CA GLU A 20 7.52 7.41 -11.63
C GLU A 20 6.04 7.58 -12.03
N LYS A 21 5.33 6.47 -12.17
CA LYS A 21 3.88 6.47 -12.35
C LYS A 21 3.23 6.07 -11.02
N VAL A 22 2.27 6.86 -10.55
CA VAL A 22 1.50 6.54 -9.33
C VAL A 22 0.05 6.27 -9.74
N ILE A 23 -0.52 5.20 -9.19
CA ILE A 23 -1.95 4.89 -9.23
C ILE A 23 -2.46 4.95 -7.79
N GLY A 24 -3.43 5.81 -7.52
CA GLY A 24 -4.13 5.95 -6.25
C GLY A 24 -5.37 5.09 -6.22
N VAL A 25 -5.61 4.46 -5.10
CA VAL A 25 -6.75 3.58 -4.84
C VAL A 25 -7.46 4.06 -3.59
N ASP A 26 -8.77 4.23 -3.65
CA ASP A 26 -9.59 4.58 -2.49
C ASP A 26 -11.02 4.08 -2.67
N ILE A 27 -11.73 3.83 -1.56
CA ILE A 27 -13.14 3.44 -1.62
C ILE A 27 -14.05 4.65 -1.91
N ASN A 28 -13.59 5.85 -1.52
CA ASN A 28 -14.34 7.08 -1.69
C ASN A 28 -14.23 7.60 -3.14
N LYS A 29 -15.39 7.73 -3.78
CA LYS A 29 -15.54 8.21 -5.17
C LYS A 29 -15.16 9.68 -5.33
N ASP A 30 -15.24 10.46 -4.25
CA ASP A 30 -14.93 11.88 -4.24
C ASP A 30 -13.44 12.15 -3.92
N SER A 31 -12.62 11.10 -3.85
CA SER A 31 -11.18 11.18 -3.62
C SER A 31 -10.41 11.54 -4.91
N GLN A 32 -9.08 11.65 -4.82
CA GLN A 32 -8.19 11.77 -5.98
C GLN A 32 -7.68 10.41 -6.49
N ALA A 33 -8.38 9.32 -6.17
CA ALA A 33 -8.03 7.98 -6.64
C ALA A 33 -8.24 7.84 -8.16
N ASP A 34 -7.34 7.11 -8.82
CA ASP A 34 -7.55 6.70 -10.22
C ASP A 34 -8.39 5.42 -10.30
N VAL A 35 -8.42 4.63 -9.21
CA VAL A 35 -9.19 3.39 -9.10
C VAL A 35 -10.04 3.45 -7.84
N ILE A 36 -11.36 3.38 -8.01
CA ILE A 36 -12.27 3.23 -6.88
C ILE A 36 -12.36 1.76 -6.50
N TRP A 37 -11.83 1.41 -5.32
CA TRP A 37 -11.82 0.04 -4.83
C TRP A 37 -11.89 -0.04 -3.31
N ASP A 38 -12.67 -0.99 -2.82
CA ASP A 38 -12.77 -1.34 -1.40
C ASP A 38 -11.66 -2.33 -1.04
N LEU A 39 -10.73 -1.91 -0.18
CA LEU A 39 -9.58 -2.73 0.23
C LEU A 39 -9.97 -3.93 1.11
N ASN A 40 -11.23 -4.04 1.56
CA ASN A 40 -11.76 -5.25 2.18
C ASN A 40 -12.31 -6.25 1.14
N ARG A 41 -12.29 -5.90 -0.16
CA ARG A 41 -12.73 -6.79 -1.26
C ARG A 41 -11.55 -7.36 -2.01
N PHE A 42 -11.47 -8.68 -2.01
CA PHE A 42 -10.42 -9.45 -2.66
C PHE A 42 -10.96 -10.26 -3.85
N PRO A 43 -10.16 -10.49 -4.90
CA PRO A 43 -8.84 -9.91 -5.15
C PRO A 43 -8.93 -8.45 -5.64
N TYR A 44 -7.88 -7.67 -5.42
CA TYR A 44 -7.71 -6.33 -5.97
C TYR A 44 -7.55 -6.39 -7.50
N PRO A 45 -7.99 -5.36 -8.24
CA PRO A 45 -8.05 -5.35 -9.71
C PRO A 45 -6.67 -5.10 -10.36
N PHE A 46 -5.62 -5.70 -9.82
CA PHE A 46 -4.25 -5.60 -10.30
C PHE A 46 -3.68 -6.98 -10.60
N LYS A 47 -2.82 -7.04 -11.61
CA LYS A 47 -2.15 -8.29 -12.00
C LYS A 47 -1.12 -8.68 -10.95
N ASP A 48 -0.90 -9.98 -10.83
CA ASP A 48 0.22 -10.56 -10.08
C ASP A 48 1.55 -9.93 -10.55
N GLU A 49 2.45 -9.69 -9.62
CA GLU A 49 3.81 -9.22 -9.89
C GLU A 49 3.90 -8.03 -10.86
N SER A 50 3.01 -7.04 -10.72
CA SER A 50 2.89 -5.92 -11.65
C SER A 50 3.30 -4.56 -11.06
N VAL A 51 3.41 -4.46 -9.74
CA VAL A 51 3.68 -3.21 -9.00
C VAL A 51 5.10 -3.22 -8.42
N ASP A 52 5.84 -2.12 -8.57
CA ASP A 52 7.20 -1.99 -8.02
C ASP A 52 7.17 -1.58 -6.54
N ILE A 53 6.26 -0.67 -6.19
CA ILE A 53 6.10 -0.15 -4.82
C ILE A 53 4.63 -0.07 -4.46
N VAL A 54 4.24 -0.58 -3.30
CA VAL A 54 2.95 -0.31 -2.68
C VAL A 54 3.18 0.63 -1.51
N TYR A 55 2.43 1.73 -1.45
CA TYR A 55 2.41 2.68 -0.35
C TYR A 55 1.04 2.65 0.31
N MET A 56 1.01 2.66 1.64
CA MET A 56 -0.21 2.69 2.43
C MET A 56 0.04 3.53 3.70
N SER A 57 -0.90 4.38 4.08
CA SER A 57 -0.73 5.29 5.21
C SER A 57 -2.03 5.47 5.99
N HIS A 58 -2.06 5.07 7.27
CA HIS A 58 -3.23 5.17 8.15
C HIS A 58 -4.48 4.47 7.60
N VAL A 59 -4.29 3.27 7.04
CA VAL A 59 -5.36 2.50 6.36
C VAL A 59 -5.40 1.08 6.88
N LEU A 60 -4.24 0.45 7.06
CA LEU A 60 -4.13 -0.95 7.45
C LEU A 60 -4.86 -1.26 8.75
N GLU A 61 -4.84 -0.33 9.72
CA GLU A 61 -5.51 -0.44 11.02
C GLU A 61 -7.04 -0.35 10.95
N HIS A 62 -7.59 0.10 9.82
CA HIS A 62 -9.02 0.25 9.59
C HIS A 62 -9.60 -0.86 8.71
N LEU A 63 -8.78 -1.79 8.23
CA LEU A 63 -9.23 -2.92 7.42
C LEU A 63 -9.75 -4.05 8.32
N ASP A 64 -10.76 -4.76 7.82
CA ASP A 64 -11.39 -5.88 8.52
C ASP A 64 -10.44 -7.08 8.62
N ASP A 65 -9.66 -7.30 7.56
CA ASP A 65 -8.65 -8.37 7.47
C ASP A 65 -7.30 -7.82 6.97
N PRO A 66 -6.46 -7.27 7.87
CA PRO A 66 -5.14 -6.77 7.52
C PRO A 66 -4.21 -7.85 6.97
N GLU A 67 -4.36 -9.11 7.40
CA GLU A 67 -3.52 -10.21 6.95
C GLU A 67 -3.81 -10.54 5.48
N GLN A 68 -5.09 -10.62 5.12
CA GLN A 68 -5.50 -10.85 3.74
C GLN A 68 -5.11 -9.67 2.84
N CYS A 69 -5.17 -8.43 3.34
CA CYS A 69 -4.63 -7.27 2.64
C CYS A 69 -3.12 -7.40 2.36
N ILE A 70 -2.33 -7.82 3.36
CA ILE A 70 -0.89 -8.02 3.18
C ILE A 70 -0.60 -9.14 2.17
N LYS A 71 -1.34 -10.25 2.20
CA LYS A 71 -1.23 -11.34 1.19
C LYS A 71 -1.52 -10.82 -0.21
N GLU A 72 -2.53 -9.97 -0.34
CA GLU A 72 -2.90 -9.40 -1.61
C GLU A 72 -1.87 -8.39 -2.13
N ILE A 73 -1.32 -7.55 -1.25
CA ILE A 73 -0.18 -6.68 -1.55
C ILE A 73 1.02 -7.51 -2.02
N TYR A 74 1.29 -8.65 -1.37
CA TYR A 74 2.36 -9.55 -1.77
C TYR A 74 2.11 -10.19 -3.15
N ARG A 75 0.86 -10.52 -3.50
CA ARG A 75 0.48 -11.04 -4.84
C ARG A 75 0.81 -10.02 -5.94
N ILE A 76 0.40 -8.77 -5.75
CA ILE A 76 0.54 -7.71 -6.78
C ILE A 76 1.97 -7.15 -6.89
N LEU A 77 2.76 -7.23 -5.82
CA LEU A 77 4.15 -6.80 -5.83
C LEU A 77 5.02 -7.69 -6.72
N LYS A 78 5.85 -7.05 -7.55
CA LYS A 78 6.95 -7.71 -8.25
C LYS A 78 7.92 -8.36 -7.27
N LYS A 79 8.72 -9.30 -7.77
CA LYS A 79 9.94 -9.75 -7.09
C LYS A 79 10.80 -8.53 -6.75
N ASP A 80 11.33 -8.51 -5.53
CA ASP A 80 12.08 -7.38 -4.96
C ASP A 80 11.29 -6.06 -4.84
N GLY A 81 9.96 -6.15 -5.07
CA GLY A 81 9.02 -5.07 -4.85
C GLY A 81 8.95 -4.68 -3.38
N ILE A 82 8.59 -3.43 -3.16
CA ILE A 82 8.65 -2.79 -1.83
C ILE A 82 7.25 -2.46 -1.36
N PHE A 83 6.90 -2.87 -0.15
CA PHE A 83 5.76 -2.35 0.58
C PHE A 83 6.23 -1.32 1.60
N ILE A 84 5.65 -0.12 1.56
CA ILE A 84 5.83 0.97 2.53
C ILE A 84 4.50 1.16 3.25
N CYS A 85 4.46 0.84 4.54
CA CYS A 85 3.29 1.05 5.38
C CYS A 85 3.59 2.08 6.47
N LYS A 86 2.71 3.06 6.63
CA LYS A 86 2.75 4.02 7.74
C LYS A 86 1.53 3.80 8.63
N VAL A 87 1.76 3.46 9.89
CA VAL A 87 0.73 3.28 10.91
C VAL A 87 1.03 4.16 12.13
N PRO A 88 0.01 4.64 12.85
CA PRO A 88 0.20 5.37 14.10
C PRO A 88 0.54 4.38 15.22
N HIS A 89 1.56 4.68 16.03
CA HIS A 89 1.89 3.88 17.21
C HIS A 89 0.89 4.18 18.34
N TYR A 90 0.09 3.19 18.77
CA TYR A 90 -0.75 3.28 19.97
C TYR A 90 -0.01 2.65 21.16
N SER A 91 0.87 3.42 21.82
CA SER A 91 1.37 3.05 23.15
C SER A 91 1.19 4.22 24.11
N SER A 92 0.09 4.18 24.87
CA SER A 92 -0.18 4.87 26.14
C SER A 92 0.10 6.40 26.22
N ALA A 93 -0.99 7.18 26.32
CA ALA A 93 -1.21 8.49 26.96
C ALA A 93 -0.19 9.65 26.89
N SER A 94 1.03 9.50 26.37
CA SER A 94 2.00 10.61 26.26
C SER A 94 3.05 10.43 25.15
N ALA A 95 2.94 9.41 24.29
CA ALA A 95 3.94 9.16 23.25
C ALA A 95 3.67 10.00 21.99
N VAL A 96 4.63 10.86 21.66
CA VAL A 96 4.75 11.60 20.40
C VAL A 96 4.44 10.70 19.20
N SER A 97 3.66 11.22 18.26
CA SER A 97 3.27 10.55 17.02
C SER A 97 4.46 10.38 16.07
N GLU A 98 5.36 9.47 16.37
CA GLU A 98 6.37 9.00 15.43
C GLU A 98 5.70 8.02 14.46
N ILE A 99 5.60 8.44 13.20
CA ILE A 99 5.12 7.60 12.10
C ILE A 99 6.21 6.59 11.80
N GLU A 100 6.01 5.32 12.15
CA GLU A 100 6.90 4.26 11.68
C GLU A 100 6.56 3.91 10.23
N ALA A 101 7.58 3.96 9.36
CA ALA A 101 7.49 3.45 8.01
C ALA A 101 8.08 2.03 7.97
N VAL A 102 7.21 1.02 7.90
CA VAL A 102 7.64 -0.37 7.74
C VAL A 102 7.94 -0.62 6.27
N LEU A 103 9.18 -1.05 5.99
CA LEU A 103 9.66 -1.38 4.65
C LEU A 103 9.81 -2.88 4.49
N ILE A 104 8.92 -3.52 3.73
CA ILE A 104 8.99 -4.96 3.45
C ILE A 104 9.39 -5.16 2.00
N LYS A 105 10.47 -5.92 1.76
CA LYS A 105 10.86 -6.37 0.43
C LYS A 105 10.32 -7.77 0.18
N LYS A 106 9.62 -7.96 -0.93
CA LYS A 106 9.22 -9.29 -1.40
C LYS A 106 10.47 -10.08 -1.79
N LYS A 107 10.89 -11.01 -0.91
CA LYS A 107 12.00 -11.93 -1.19
C LYS A 107 11.65 -12.80 -2.39
N GLN A 108 12.63 -13.04 -3.25
CA GLN A 108 12.51 -14.11 -4.23
C GLN A 108 12.49 -15.46 -3.50
N ALA A 109 11.62 -16.37 -3.93
CA ALA A 109 11.76 -17.77 -3.56
C ALA A 109 13.14 -18.24 -4.04
N SER A 110 14.06 -18.44 -3.10
CA SER A 110 15.37 -19.00 -3.37
C SER A 110 15.18 -20.45 -3.77
N ASN A 111 15.24 -20.74 -5.07
CA ASN A 111 15.35 -22.10 -5.57
C ASN A 111 16.69 -22.66 -5.05
N HIS A 112 16.62 -23.48 -3.99
CA HIS A 112 17.65 -24.47 -3.64
C HIS A 112 17.09 -25.83 -4.02
#